data_AF-A0A662TJW6-F1
#
_entry.id   AF-A0A662TJW6-F1
#
_cell.length_a   1.000
_cell.length_b   1.000
_cell.length_c   1.000
_cell.angle_alpha   90.00
_cell.angle_beta   90.00
_cell.angle_gamma   90.00
#
_symmetry.space_group_name_H-M   'P 1'
#
loop_
_entity.id
_entity.type
_entity.pdbx_description
1 polymer ?
#
loop_
_entity_poly.entity_id
_entity_poly.type
_entity_poly.pdbx_seq_one_letter_code
_entity_poly.pdbx_strand_id
1 'polypeptide(L)' 'MPVKISELFSSYAEIHAFIHGFYCGLTEWRGIDSETMKNEEVQKEPHYAKAGYIVGTLLRVAIIVLLARSL' A
#
# COMPACT_ATOMS: atom_id res chain seq x y z
N MET A 1 18.76 -14.14 6.11
CA MET A 1 18.03 -14.48 7.35
C MET A 1 16.55 -14.53 7.00
N PRO A 2 15.79 -15.59 7.37
CA PRO A 2 14.35 -15.59 7.14
C PRO A 2 13.71 -14.51 8.00
N VAL A 3 13.07 -13.53 7.36
CA VAL A 3 12.27 -12.51 8.06
C VAL A 3 11.10 -13.24 8.71
N LYS A 4 10.99 -13.14 10.05
CA LYS A 4 9.83 -13.71 10.74
C LYS A 4 8.62 -12.85 10.41
N ILE A 5 7.50 -13.47 10.02
CA ILE A 5 6.26 -12.75 9.71
C ILE A 5 5.80 -11.90 10.90
N SER A 6 6.10 -12.33 12.14
CA SER A 6 5.84 -11.57 13.37
C SER A 6 6.65 -10.27 13.51
N GLU A 7 7.69 -10.07 12.71
CA GLU A 7 8.51 -8.86 12.69
C GLU A 7 8.07 -7.88 11.59
N LEU A 8 7.27 -8.34 10.61
CA LEU A 8 6.63 -7.46 9.63
C LEU A 8 5.49 -6.70 10.31
N PHE A 9 5.37 -5.40 10.05
CA PHE A 9 4.37 -4.54 10.69
C PHE A 9 4.52 -4.48 12.22
N SER A 10 5.75 -4.61 12.71
CA SER A 10 6.06 -4.57 14.12
C SER A 10 6.17 -3.15 14.67
N SER A 11 6.24 -2.14 13.80
CA SER A 11 6.22 -0.73 14.19
C SER A 11 5.03 0.05 13.63
N TYR A 12 4.67 1.11 14.34
CA TYR A 12 3.64 2.06 13.88
C TYR A 12 4.01 2.66 12.52
N ALA A 13 5.28 3.02 12.30
CA ALA A 13 5.73 3.61 11.04
C ALA A 13 5.56 2.65 9.85
N GLU A 14 5.84 1.36 10.03
CA GLU A 14 5.65 0.34 8.98
C GLU A 14 4.17 0.20 8.60
N ILE A 15 3.29 0.13 9.61
CA ILE A 15 1.84 0.03 9.41
C ILE A 15 1.31 1.29 8.73
N HIS A 16 1.68 2.47 9.21
CA HIS A 16 1.22 3.74 8.64
C HIS A 16 1.70 3.90 7.19
N ALA A 17 2.97 3.63 6.93
CA ALA A 17 3.54 3.67 5.58
C ALA A 17 2.78 2.74 4.63
N PHE A 18 2.48 1.52 5.06
CA PHE A 18 1.71 0.58 4.26
C PHE A 18 0.28 1.03 4.01
N ILE A 19 -0.44 1.52 5.02
CA ILE A 19 -1.82 1.99 4.86
C ILE A 19 -1.89 3.14 3.87
N HIS A 20 -0.96 4.09 3.96
CA HIS A 20 -0.82 5.18 3.00
C HIS A 20 -0.62 4.66 1.58
N GLY A 21 0.33 3.75 1.39
CA GLY A 21 0.57 3.08 0.13
C GLY A 21 -0.67 2.36 -0.41
N PHE A 22 -1.33 1.57 0.43
CA PHE A 22 -2.53 0.82 0.11
C PHE A 22 -3.68 1.70 -0.34
N TYR A 23 -3.90 2.82 0.36
CA TYR A 23 -4.89 3.82 -0.01
C TYR A 23 -4.58 4.41 -1.39
N CYS A 24 -3.35 4.86 -1.65
CA CYS A 24 -2.95 5.31 -2.99
C CYS A 24 -3.13 4.19 -4.04
N GLY A 25 -2.87 2.94 -3.66
CA GLY A 25 -3.11 1.76 -4.49
C GLY A 25 -4.58 1.51 -4.80
N LEU A 26 -5.52 2.09 -4.07
CA LEU A 26 -6.95 2.03 -4.39
C LEU A 26 -7.41 3.25 -5.20
N THR A 27 -6.85 4.43 -4.95
CA THR A 27 -7.35 5.69 -5.53
C THR A 27 -6.53 6.18 -6.72
N GLU A 28 -5.21 6.02 -6.70
CA GLU A 28 -4.29 6.67 -7.63
C GLU A 28 -3.78 5.74 -8.73
N TRP A 29 -3.90 6.15 -9.99
CA TRP A 29 -3.49 5.33 -11.15
C TRP A 29 -2.03 5.53 -11.56
N ARG A 30 -1.37 6.58 -11.06
CA ARG A 30 -0.03 7.02 -11.52
C ARG A 30 1.11 6.72 -10.55
N GLY A 31 0.87 5.87 -9.56
CA GLY A 31 1.80 5.61 -8.46
C GLY A 31 1.35 6.22 -7.14
N ILE A 32 2.25 6.20 -6.15
CA ILE A 32 2.04 6.83 -4.85
C ILE A 32 2.13 8.35 -5.02
N ASP A 33 1.16 9.08 -4.47
CA ASP A 33 1.11 10.53 -4.62
C ASP A 33 2.27 11.23 -3.89
N SER A 34 2.62 12.42 -4.35
CA SER A 34 3.77 13.18 -3.82
C SER A 34 3.59 13.63 -2.38
N GLU A 35 2.37 13.85 -1.91
CA GLU A 35 2.10 14.24 -0.52
C GLU A 35 2.27 13.03 0.42
N THR A 36 1.79 11.86 0.01
CA THR A 36 2.05 10.61 0.72
C THR A 36 3.55 10.32 0.79
N MET A 37 4.32 10.58 -0.27
CA MET A 37 5.78 10.44 -0.24
C MET A 37 6.51 11.47 0.65
N LYS A 38 5.83 12.54 1.07
CA LYS A 38 6.35 13.52 2.05
C LYS A 38 6.03 13.15 3.50
N ASN A 39 5.13 12.19 3.73
CA ASN A 39 4.80 11.74 5.08
C ASN A 39 6.05 11.14 5.76
N GLU A 40 6.26 11.49 7.03
CA GLU A 40 7.47 11.13 7.77
C GLU A 40 7.60 9.61 7.97
N GLU A 41 6.50 8.91 8.23
CA GLU A 41 6.49 7.45 8.37
C GLU A 41 6.79 6.75 7.04
N VAL A 42 6.22 7.25 5.94
CA VAL A 42 6.49 6.75 4.58
C VAL A 42 7.94 6.96 4.18
N GLN A 43 8.57 8.07 4.57
CA GLN A 43 9.99 8.31 4.30
C GLN A 43 10.91 7.41 5.11
N LYS A 44 10.53 7.07 6.34
CA LYS A 44 11.25 6.09 7.17
C LYS A 44 11.15 4.70 6.57
N GLU A 45 9.96 4.32 6.10
CA GLU A 45 9.64 2.96 5.66
C GLU A 45 9.04 2.90 4.23
N PRO A 46 9.74 3.38 3.19
CA PRO A 46 9.16 3.57 1.85
C PRO A 46 8.81 2.27 1.15
N HIS A 47 9.42 1.15 1.57
CA HIS A 47 9.15 -0.15 1.01
C HIS A 47 7.80 -0.72 1.47
N TYR A 48 7.35 -0.41 2.69
CA TYR A 48 6.02 -0.75 3.16
C TYR A 48 4.94 0.02 2.40
N ALA A 49 5.17 1.31 2.11
CA ALA A 49 4.28 2.09 1.24
C ALA A 49 4.19 1.51 -0.18
N LYS A 50 5.31 1.10 -0.78
CA LYS A 50 5.32 0.42 -2.08
C LYS A 50 4.55 -0.91 -2.06
N ALA A 51 4.77 -1.71 -1.01
CA ALA A 51 4.04 -2.97 -0.82
C ALA A 51 2.53 -2.71 -0.71
N GLY A 52 2.14 -1.72 0.10
CA GLY A 52 0.76 -1.26 0.22
C GLY A 52 0.17 -0.90 -1.14
N TYR A 53 0.86 -0.07 -1.93
CA TYR A 53 0.40 0.37 -3.25
C TYR A 53 0.10 -0.78 -4.20
N ILE A 54 0.98 -1.78 -4.24
CA ILE A 54 0.78 -2.98 -5.07
C ILE A 54 -0.47 -3.74 -4.60
N VAL A 55 -0.59 -4.00 -3.30
CA VAL A 55 -1.73 -4.73 -2.73
C VAL A 55 -3.05 -4.00 -2.98
N GLY A 56 -3.09 -2.68 -2.76
CA GLY A 56 -4.25 -1.85 -3.04
C GLY A 56 -4.63 -1.88 -4.52
N THR A 57 -3.65 -1.82 -5.42
CA THR A 57 -3.89 -1.84 -6.88
C THR A 57 -4.46 -3.17 -7.33
N LEU A 58 -3.95 -4.28 -6.80
CA LEU A 58 -4.50 -5.61 -7.08
C LEU A 58 -5.95 -5.73 -6.59
N LEU A 59 -6.25 -5.24 -5.39
CA LEU A 59 -7.61 -5.23 -4.87
C LEU A 59 -8.54 -4.37 -5.73
N ARG A 60 -8.08 -3.19 -6.16
CA ARG A 60 -8.82 -2.31 -7.06
C ARG A 60 -9.20 -3.03 -8.36
N VAL A 61 -8.23 -3.69 -8.99
CA VAL A 61 -8.45 -4.47 -10.22
C VAL A 61 -9.42 -5.61 -9.96
N ALA A 62 -9.28 -6.34 -8.85
CA ALA A 62 -10.22 -7.40 -8.49
C ALA A 62 -11.65 -6.86 -8.33
N ILE A 63 -11.84 -5.73 -7.67
CA ILE A 63 -13.16 -5.08 -7.52
C ILE A 63 -13.73 -4.72 -8.90
N ILE A 64 -12.95 -4.08 -9.77
CA ILE A 64 -13.38 -3.70 -11.12
C ILE A 64 -13.80 -4.93 -11.93
N VAL A 65 -13.01 -6.01 -11.91
CA VAL A 65 -13.30 -7.26 -12.62
C VAL A 65 -14.57 -7.93 -12.09
N LEU A 66 -14.77 -7.94 -10.78
CA LEU A 66 -15.97 -8.50 -10.15
C LEU A 66 -17.22 -7.69 -10.51
N LEU A 67 -17.14 -6.36 -10.47
CA LEU A 67 -18.24 -5.47 -10.86
C LEU A 67 -18.57 -5.62 -12.35
N ALA A 68 -17.56 -5.65 -13.22
CA ALA A 68 -17.74 -5.84 -14.66
C ALA A 68 -18.36 -7.20 -15.01
N ARG A 69 -18.11 -8.25 -14.22
CA ARG A 69 -18.76 -9.56 -14.39
C ARG A 69 -20.21 -9.60 -13.91
N SER A 70 -20.59 -8.70 -13.01
CA SER A 70 -21.94 -8.63 -12.44
C SER A 70 -22.91 -7.76 -13.24
N LEU A 71 -22.38 -7.00 -14.21
CA LEU A 71 -23.13 -6.17 -15.18
C LEU A 71 -23.42 -6.96 -16.45
#